data_AF-A0A6V7KLA9-F1
#
_entry.id   AF-A0A6V7KLA9-F1
#
_cell.length_a   1.000
_cell.length_b   1.000
_cell.length_c   1.000
_cell.angle_alpha   90.00
_cell.angle_beta   90.00
_cell.angle_gamma   90.00
#
_symmetry.space_group_name_H-M   'P 1'
#
loop_
_entity.id
_entity.type
_entity.pdbx_description
1 polymer ?
#
loop_
_entity_poly.entity_id
_entity_poly.type
_entity_poly.pdbx_seq_one_letter_code
_entity_poly.pdbx_strand_id
1 'polypeptide(L)'
;ALVVRERILGPVHPETSYYIRYRGAKYADAGKYDRCIELWNYALDMQQSMLEPLNLMTQSSLFSFIELFGQMGGEEGRQTGRTREIPPAKTEDLMRVFNKAVREVRLGKQMLDKVPIHDRDPTNLDKILTMTLHLARLLTRDMPPAGSQEFYDLHKAIHELVKINAKDKDGRDVLQITHNVEASIDTNYPTGKLSSPQLSRALLRAGADPTAVDDAGNTALHLIAISQPWRSDLATILLEAGAHIDAINSMGETYRSLLDDDAKYNLVRPLKYTSLQCLAARAVREARIQMQVVPYHLRDFVCNH
;
A
#
# COMPACT_ATOMS: atom_id res chain seq x y z
N ALA A 1 17.71 16.57 -29.89
CA ALA A 1 16.47 15.85 -30.28
C ALA A 1 15.34 16.04 -29.27
N LEU A 2 15.49 15.68 -27.99
CA LEU A 2 14.40 15.83 -26.99
C LEU A 2 13.91 17.27 -26.81
N VAL A 3 14.82 18.23 -26.64
CA VAL A 3 14.50 19.67 -26.52
C VAL A 3 13.73 20.20 -27.75
N VAL A 4 14.05 19.69 -28.95
CA VAL A 4 13.36 20.09 -30.18
C VAL A 4 11.93 19.55 -30.20
N ARG A 5 11.72 18.29 -29.79
CA ARG A 5 10.38 17.71 -29.69
C ARG A 5 9.53 18.41 -28.64
N GLU A 6 10.09 18.70 -27.48
CA GLU A 6 9.40 19.44 -26.41
C GLU A 6 8.98 20.83 -26.88
N ARG A 7 9.82 21.52 -27.66
CA ARG A 7 9.47 22.82 -28.26
C ARG A 7 8.38 22.73 -29.32
N ILE A 8 8.33 21.64 -30.10
CA ILE A 8 7.37 21.48 -31.20
C ILE A 8 6.02 20.98 -30.69
N LEU A 9 6.02 19.92 -29.87
CA LEU A 9 4.82 19.23 -29.41
C LEU A 9 4.27 19.81 -28.10
N GLY A 10 5.11 20.51 -27.34
CA GLY A 10 4.78 21.00 -26.01
C GLY A 10 4.86 19.92 -24.92
N PRO A 11 4.83 20.34 -23.64
CA PRO A 11 5.00 19.44 -22.48
C PRO A 11 3.78 18.56 -22.19
N VAL A 12 2.58 18.96 -22.64
CA VAL A 12 1.33 18.21 -22.45
C VAL A 12 1.25 16.99 -23.37
N HIS A 13 1.93 17.04 -24.52
CA HIS A 13 1.75 16.04 -25.57
C HIS A 13 2.32 14.67 -25.15
N PRO A 14 1.54 13.57 -25.27
CA PRO A 14 1.95 12.23 -24.83
C PRO A 14 3.31 11.78 -25.37
N GLU A 15 3.62 12.09 -26.64
CA GLU A 15 4.89 11.71 -27.26
C GLU A 15 6.10 12.42 -26.62
N THR A 16 5.95 13.65 -26.12
CA THR A 16 7.04 14.37 -25.47
C THR A 16 7.52 13.58 -24.26
N SER A 17 6.60 13.24 -23.37
CA SER A 17 6.92 12.44 -22.20
C SER A 17 7.37 11.02 -22.55
N TYR A 18 6.74 10.38 -23.55
CA TYR A 18 7.10 9.04 -23.98
C TYR A 18 8.55 8.97 -24.43
N TYR A 19 9.01 9.89 -25.28
CA TYR A 19 10.38 9.86 -25.79
C TYR A 19 11.44 10.21 -24.73
N ILE A 20 11.10 11.05 -23.75
CA ILE A 20 11.97 11.29 -22.59
C ILE A 20 12.14 9.99 -21.79
N ARG A 21 11.03 9.29 -21.50
CA ARG A 21 11.06 8.00 -20.81
C ARG A 21 11.79 6.92 -21.61
N TYR A 22 11.54 6.83 -22.91
CA TYR A 22 12.24 5.89 -23.80
C TYR A 22 13.76 6.14 -23.79
N ARG A 23 14.19 7.41 -23.79
CA ARG A 23 15.62 7.74 -23.68
C ARG A 23 16.20 7.33 -22.32
N GLY A 24 15.45 7.52 -21.24
CA GLY A 24 15.81 7.03 -19.90
C GLY A 24 15.99 5.50 -19.88
N ALA A 25 15.05 4.74 -20.46
CA ALA A 25 15.16 3.29 -20.58
C ALA A 25 16.44 2.87 -21.32
N LYS A 26 16.81 3.56 -22.41
CA LYS A 26 18.08 3.32 -23.11
C LYS A 26 19.32 3.61 -22.26
N TYR A 27 19.24 4.52 -21.29
CA TYR A 27 20.31 4.71 -20.32
C TYR A 27 20.37 3.56 -19.31
N ALA A 28 19.23 3.08 -18.83
CA ALA A 28 19.17 1.90 -17.96
C ALA A 28 19.72 0.64 -18.64
N ASP A 29 19.34 0.37 -19.90
CA ASP A 29 19.91 -0.72 -20.72
C ASP A 29 21.45 -0.64 -20.82
N ALA A 30 21.99 0.58 -20.82
CA ALA A 30 23.41 0.84 -20.85
C ALA A 30 24.10 0.80 -19.46
N GLY A 31 23.37 0.51 -18.39
CA GLY A 31 23.84 0.50 -17.00
C GLY A 31 23.90 1.87 -16.33
N LYS A 32 23.38 2.92 -16.96
CA LYS A 32 23.39 4.31 -16.46
C LYS A 32 22.06 4.64 -15.76
N TYR A 33 21.83 3.98 -14.62
CA TYR A 33 20.57 4.09 -13.87
C TYR A 33 20.28 5.50 -13.36
N ASP A 34 21.28 6.23 -12.85
CA ASP A 34 21.09 7.62 -12.38
C ASP A 34 20.50 8.52 -13.49
N ARG A 35 21.02 8.40 -14.72
CA ARG A 35 20.52 9.17 -15.88
C ARG A 35 19.10 8.77 -16.29
N CYS A 36 18.74 7.49 -16.11
CA CYS A 36 17.37 7.03 -16.32
C CYS A 36 16.42 7.70 -15.31
N ILE A 37 16.78 7.63 -14.02
CA ILE A 37 16.00 8.19 -12.91
C ILE A 37 15.84 9.71 -13.06
N GLU A 38 16.90 10.43 -13.44
CA GLU A 38 16.85 11.88 -13.73
C GLU A 38 15.81 12.21 -14.82
N LEU A 39 15.90 11.54 -15.97
CA LEU A 39 15.01 11.80 -17.11
C LEU A 39 13.57 11.40 -16.82
N TRP A 40 13.36 10.29 -16.13
CA TRP A 40 12.02 9.85 -15.76
C TRP A 40 11.40 10.76 -14.71
N ASN A 41 12.19 11.28 -13.76
CA ASN A 41 11.69 12.28 -12.80
C ASN A 41 11.30 13.56 -13.52
N TYR A 42 12.10 14.02 -14.49
CA TYR A 42 11.75 15.19 -15.32
C TYR A 42 10.43 14.97 -16.07
N ALA A 43 10.24 13.79 -16.67
CA ALA A 43 8.99 13.44 -17.34
C ALA A 43 7.79 13.39 -16.37
N LEU A 44 7.97 12.81 -15.18
CA LEU A 44 6.93 12.72 -14.16
C LEU A 44 6.57 14.11 -13.60
N ASP A 45 7.56 14.98 -13.39
CA ASP A 45 7.38 16.37 -12.97
C ASP A 45 6.56 17.16 -13.99
N MET A 46 6.85 16.97 -15.28
CA MET A 46 6.10 17.56 -16.39
C MET A 46 4.65 17.04 -16.42
N GLN A 47 4.44 15.73 -16.25
CA GLN A 47 3.09 15.15 -16.20
C GLN A 47 2.27 15.70 -15.03
N GLN A 48 2.82 15.67 -13.81
CA GLN A 48 2.11 16.12 -12.60
C GLN A 48 1.87 17.64 -12.54
N SER A 49 2.54 18.43 -13.39
CA SER A 49 2.31 19.88 -13.49
C SER A 49 1.29 20.24 -14.57
N MET A 50 1.16 19.42 -15.61
CA MET A 50 0.38 19.76 -16.80
C MET A 50 -0.88 18.91 -17.00
N LEU A 51 -0.96 17.73 -16.38
CA LEU A 51 -2.08 16.80 -16.50
C LEU A 51 -2.94 16.82 -15.24
N GLU A 52 -4.20 16.41 -15.39
CA GLU A 52 -5.12 16.22 -14.26
C GLU A 52 -4.66 15.06 -13.36
N PRO A 53 -4.99 15.11 -12.05
CA PRO A 53 -4.69 14.00 -11.14
C PRO A 53 -5.26 12.66 -11.64
N LEU A 54 -4.57 11.56 -11.34
CA LEU A 54 -4.92 10.20 -11.73
C LEU A 54 -4.80 9.90 -13.23
N ASN A 55 -4.17 10.77 -14.02
CA ASN A 55 -3.98 10.56 -15.45
C ASN A 55 -3.18 9.27 -15.76
N LEU A 56 -3.60 8.53 -16.79
CA LEU A 56 -2.99 7.27 -17.22
C LEU A 56 -1.50 7.38 -17.55
N MET A 57 -1.04 8.55 -18.01
CA MET A 57 0.38 8.79 -18.31
C MET A 57 1.23 8.86 -17.02
N THR A 58 0.69 9.49 -15.97
CA THR A 58 1.30 9.53 -14.63
C THR A 58 1.35 8.13 -14.03
N GLN A 59 0.26 7.36 -14.14
CA GLN A 59 0.21 5.95 -13.74
C GLN A 59 1.30 5.14 -14.47
N SER A 60 1.38 5.22 -15.79
CA SER A 60 2.40 4.50 -16.55
C SER A 60 3.83 4.82 -16.10
N SER A 61 4.09 6.07 -15.69
CA SER A 61 5.43 6.52 -15.29
C SER A 61 5.80 6.03 -13.90
N LEU A 62 4.89 6.16 -12.93
CA LEU A 62 5.07 5.60 -11.59
C LEU A 62 5.24 4.07 -11.63
N PHE A 63 4.53 3.40 -12.55
CA PHE A 63 4.64 1.96 -12.72
C PHE A 63 6.04 1.56 -13.20
N SER A 64 6.57 2.23 -14.23
CA SER A 64 7.94 1.98 -14.67
C SER A 64 8.98 2.23 -13.58
N PHE A 65 8.77 3.21 -12.70
CA PHE A 65 9.66 3.40 -11.56
C PHE A 65 9.66 2.22 -10.60
N ILE A 66 8.48 1.64 -10.31
CA ILE A 66 8.38 0.45 -9.47
C ILE A 66 9.14 -0.72 -10.10
N GLU A 67 9.01 -0.92 -11.42
CA GLU A 67 9.76 -1.96 -12.13
C GLU A 67 11.28 -1.72 -12.06
N LEU A 68 11.72 -0.48 -12.33
CA LEU A 68 13.14 -0.12 -12.29
C LEU A 68 13.74 -0.32 -10.90
N PHE A 69 13.07 0.17 -9.86
CA PHE A 69 13.54 0.05 -8.48
C PHE A 69 13.46 -1.38 -7.96
N GLY A 70 12.45 -2.16 -8.39
CA GLY A 70 12.39 -3.59 -8.13
C GLY A 70 13.58 -4.34 -8.74
N GLN A 71 13.95 -4.00 -9.98
CA GLN A 71 15.13 -4.56 -10.64
C GLN A 71 16.43 -4.14 -9.96
N MET A 72 16.55 -2.89 -9.53
CA MET A 72 17.72 -2.40 -8.80
C MET A 72 17.82 -2.98 -7.39
N GLY A 73 16.70 -3.32 -6.77
CA GLY A 73 16.68 -3.92 -5.46
C GLY A 73 16.91 -5.43 -5.47
N GLY A 74 16.56 -6.15 -6.53
CA GLY A 74 16.55 -7.61 -6.55
C GLY A 74 17.84 -8.27 -7.03
N GLU A 75 18.65 -8.77 -6.09
CA GLU A 75 19.35 -10.05 -6.31
C GLU A 75 18.35 -11.18 -6.04
N GLU A 76 17.57 -11.58 -7.05
CA GLU A 76 16.93 -12.90 -7.07
C GLU A 76 16.63 -13.28 -8.53
N GLY A 77 17.63 -13.89 -9.18
CA GLY A 77 17.39 -14.86 -10.24
C GLY A 77 17.18 -14.35 -11.68
N ARG A 78 17.97 -13.39 -12.18
CA ARG A 78 18.45 -13.47 -13.58
C ARG A 78 19.89 -13.02 -13.65
N GLN A 79 20.79 -13.99 -13.72
CA GLN A 79 21.99 -13.84 -14.54
C GLN A 79 21.51 -13.62 -15.99
N THR A 80 21.13 -12.39 -16.35
CA THR A 80 21.24 -11.98 -17.75
C THR A 80 22.73 -12.08 -18.05
N GLY A 81 23.09 -12.98 -18.96
CA GLY A 81 24.46 -13.48 -19.19
C GLY A 81 25.52 -12.48 -19.66
N ARG A 82 25.53 -11.25 -19.13
CA ARG A 82 26.62 -10.29 -19.19
C ARG A 82 26.69 -9.54 -17.86
N THR A 83 27.68 -9.94 -17.08
CA THR A 83 28.20 -9.37 -15.83
C THR A 83 28.15 -7.84 -15.81
N ARG A 84 27.05 -7.26 -15.32
CA ARG A 84 26.98 -5.88 -14.86
C ARG A 84 26.21 -5.89 -13.56
N GLU A 85 26.92 -5.66 -12.47
CA GLU A 85 26.31 -5.45 -11.15
C GLU A 85 25.33 -4.28 -11.26
N ILE A 86 24.08 -4.53 -10.87
CA ILE A 86 23.04 -3.51 -10.85
C ILE A 86 23.18 -2.78 -9.51
N PRO A 87 23.48 -1.47 -9.49
CA PRO A 87 23.60 -0.76 -8.24
C PRO A 87 22.24 -0.70 -7.53
N PRO A 88 22.20 -0.81 -6.19
CA PRO A 88 20.96 -0.65 -5.45
C PRO A 88 20.39 0.75 -5.66
N ALA A 89 19.06 0.84 -5.69
CA ALA A 89 18.39 2.13 -5.78
C ALA A 89 18.72 2.98 -4.55
N LYS A 90 19.09 4.24 -4.77
CA LYS A 90 19.32 5.18 -3.66
C LYS A 90 18.00 5.46 -2.95
N THR A 91 18.02 5.42 -1.62
CA THR A 91 16.84 5.73 -0.80
C THR A 91 16.27 7.10 -1.13
N GLU A 92 17.12 8.09 -1.43
CA GLU A 92 16.71 9.44 -1.83
C GLU A 92 15.87 9.45 -3.12
N ASP A 93 16.30 8.70 -4.14
CA ASP A 93 15.59 8.61 -5.42
C ASP A 93 14.23 7.91 -5.25
N LEU A 94 14.21 6.83 -4.46
CA LEU A 94 13.00 6.08 -4.17
C LEU A 94 12.01 6.93 -3.34
N MET A 95 12.51 7.66 -2.33
CA MET A 95 11.74 8.61 -1.53
C MET A 95 11.18 9.75 -2.38
N ARG A 96 11.96 10.26 -3.34
CA ARG A 96 11.49 11.32 -4.25
C ARG A 96 10.28 10.85 -5.06
N VAL A 97 10.32 9.64 -5.62
CA VAL A 97 9.20 9.08 -6.41
C VAL A 97 8.03 8.71 -5.51
N PHE A 98 8.28 8.14 -4.33
CA PHE A 98 7.24 7.84 -3.34
C PHE A 98 6.45 9.10 -2.94
N ASN A 99 7.14 10.20 -2.62
CA ASN A 99 6.48 11.47 -2.30
C ASN A 99 5.62 12.03 -3.45
N LYS A 100 6.05 11.84 -4.70
CA LYS A 100 5.26 12.19 -5.89
C LYS A 100 4.01 11.32 -6.01
N ALA A 101 4.12 10.03 -5.72
CA ALA A 101 2.99 9.10 -5.72
C ALA A 101 1.99 9.44 -4.60
N VAL A 102 2.45 9.72 -3.38
CA VAL A 102 1.60 10.18 -2.26
C VAL A 102 0.89 11.49 -2.60
N ARG A 103 1.57 12.43 -3.26
CA ARG A 103 0.93 13.66 -3.77
C ARG A 103 -0.17 13.35 -4.78
N GLU A 104 0.06 12.40 -5.68
CA GLU A 104 -0.92 11.95 -6.67
C GLU A 104 -2.16 11.34 -6.00
N VAL A 105 -1.97 10.45 -5.02
CA VAL A 105 -3.06 9.88 -4.19
C VAL A 105 -3.86 11.00 -3.53
N ARG A 106 -3.18 11.98 -2.91
CA ARG A 106 -3.84 13.10 -2.21
C ARG A 106 -4.72 13.91 -3.17
N LEU A 107 -4.17 14.32 -4.32
CA LEU A 107 -4.90 15.11 -5.31
C LEU A 107 -6.04 14.31 -5.95
N GLY A 108 -5.81 13.04 -6.26
CA GLY A 108 -6.82 12.13 -6.79
C GLY A 108 -7.98 11.91 -5.84
N LYS A 109 -7.71 11.71 -4.54
CA LYS A 109 -8.75 11.62 -3.51
C LYS A 109 -9.55 12.93 -3.42
N GLN A 110 -8.88 14.08 -3.36
CA GLN A 110 -9.56 15.38 -3.32
C GLN A 110 -10.45 15.64 -4.55
N MET A 111 -10.03 15.14 -5.72
CA MET A 111 -10.83 15.21 -6.94
C MET A 111 -12.07 14.32 -6.83
N LEU A 112 -11.93 13.06 -6.42
CA LEU A 112 -13.06 12.14 -6.23
C LEU A 112 -14.01 12.59 -5.13
N ASP A 113 -13.51 13.23 -4.07
CA ASP A 113 -14.34 13.74 -2.97
C ASP A 113 -15.29 14.85 -3.42
N LYS A 114 -14.98 15.57 -4.51
CA LYS A 114 -15.86 16.59 -5.11
C LYS A 114 -16.95 15.98 -6.00
N VAL A 115 -16.78 14.73 -6.43
CA VAL A 115 -17.74 14.02 -7.28
C VAL A 115 -18.80 13.36 -6.38
N PRO A 116 -20.10 13.41 -6.73
CA PRO A 116 -21.15 12.67 -6.02
C PRO A 116 -20.84 11.17 -5.95
N ILE A 117 -21.19 10.52 -4.84
CA ILE A 117 -20.81 9.11 -4.56
C ILE A 117 -21.16 8.16 -5.72
N HIS A 118 -22.33 8.35 -6.36
CA HIS A 118 -22.80 7.50 -7.45
C HIS A 118 -22.01 7.65 -8.77
N ASP A 119 -21.31 8.76 -8.96
CA ASP A 119 -20.54 9.06 -10.17
C ASP A 119 -19.02 8.86 -9.95
N ARG A 120 -18.60 8.43 -8.75
CA ARG A 120 -17.19 8.20 -8.43
C ARG A 120 -16.70 6.93 -9.12
N ASP A 121 -15.65 7.07 -9.92
CA ASP A 121 -14.84 5.95 -10.40
C ASP A 121 -13.50 5.88 -9.63
N PRO A 122 -13.37 5.02 -8.61
CA PRO A 122 -12.15 4.89 -7.83
C PRO A 122 -11.04 4.11 -8.57
N THR A 123 -11.29 3.54 -9.75
CA THR A 123 -10.36 2.60 -10.42
C THR A 123 -8.95 3.17 -10.60
N ASN A 124 -8.85 4.44 -10.99
CA ASN A 124 -7.54 5.07 -11.19
C ASN A 124 -6.86 5.45 -9.87
N LEU A 125 -7.64 5.80 -8.84
CA LEU A 125 -7.11 6.03 -7.49
C LEU A 125 -6.57 4.72 -6.89
N ASP A 126 -7.32 3.63 -7.04
CA ASP A 126 -6.95 2.28 -6.59
C ASP A 126 -5.60 1.84 -7.17
N LYS A 127 -5.41 2.00 -8.48
CA LYS A 127 -4.12 1.73 -9.15
C LYS A 127 -2.98 2.56 -8.57
N ILE A 128 -3.16 3.87 -8.45
CA ILE A 128 -2.13 4.77 -7.90
C ILE A 128 -1.85 4.46 -6.43
N LEU A 129 -2.86 4.12 -5.64
CA LEU A 129 -2.72 3.74 -4.24
C LEU A 129 -1.90 2.46 -4.10
N THR A 130 -2.25 1.43 -4.87
CA THR A 130 -1.52 0.16 -4.95
C THR A 130 -0.06 0.38 -5.33
N MET A 131 0.19 1.16 -6.38
CA MET A 131 1.53 1.52 -6.81
C MET A 131 2.33 2.28 -5.74
N THR A 132 1.68 3.19 -5.01
CA THR A 132 2.28 3.92 -3.90
C THR A 132 2.69 2.95 -2.78
N LEU A 133 1.87 1.94 -2.49
CA LEU A 133 2.19 0.90 -1.50
C LEU A 133 3.35 -0.01 -1.96
N HIS A 134 3.48 -0.30 -3.25
CA HIS A 134 4.67 -1.01 -3.78
C HIS A 134 5.96 -0.20 -3.59
N LEU A 135 5.92 1.12 -3.82
CA LEU A 135 7.07 2.00 -3.53
C LEU A 135 7.38 2.03 -2.03
N ALA A 136 6.36 2.13 -1.17
CA ALA A 136 6.53 2.04 0.28
C ALA A 136 7.17 0.70 0.70
N ARG A 137 6.73 -0.42 0.09
CA ARG A 137 7.33 -1.73 0.34
C ARG A 137 8.82 -1.74 0.03
N LEU A 138 9.22 -1.22 -1.13
CA LEU A 138 10.62 -1.12 -1.52
C LEU A 138 11.43 -0.29 -0.52
N LEU A 139 10.89 0.83 -0.04
CA LEU A 139 11.52 1.68 0.99
C LEU A 139 11.67 0.96 2.34
N THR A 140 10.71 0.11 2.70
CA THR A 140 10.72 -0.60 3.99
C THR A 140 11.53 -1.89 3.97
N ARG A 141 11.98 -2.35 2.79
CA ARG A 141 12.78 -3.57 2.67
C ARG A 141 14.12 -3.44 3.38
N ASP A 142 14.83 -2.35 3.08
CA ASP A 142 16.11 -1.98 3.68
C ASP A 142 15.87 -0.79 4.62
N MET A 143 15.14 -1.05 5.71
CA MET A 143 14.68 -0.01 6.62
C MET A 143 15.86 0.79 7.20
N PRO A 144 15.84 2.13 7.13
CA PRO A 144 16.88 2.95 7.74
C PRO A 144 17.01 2.69 9.26
N PRO A 145 18.18 2.90 9.85
CA PRO A 145 18.39 2.66 11.28
C PRO A 145 17.45 3.52 12.12
N ALA A 146 16.84 2.92 13.15
CA ALA A 146 15.90 3.61 14.02
C ALA A 146 16.54 4.85 14.65
N GLY A 147 15.86 5.99 14.55
CA GLY A 147 16.35 7.28 15.06
C GLY A 147 17.18 8.10 14.07
N SER A 148 17.49 7.58 12.87
CA SER A 148 18.09 8.41 11.82
C SER A 148 17.09 9.41 11.23
N GLN A 149 17.61 10.47 10.60
CA GLN A 149 16.78 11.43 9.86
C GLN A 149 16.01 10.75 8.72
N GLU A 150 16.66 9.84 7.99
CA GLU A 150 16.04 9.04 6.93
C GLU A 150 14.88 8.18 7.44
N PHE A 151 15.03 7.59 8.63
CA PHE A 151 13.97 6.82 9.28
C PHE A 151 12.77 7.71 9.59
N TYR A 152 13.01 8.91 10.13
CA TYR A 152 11.94 9.87 10.43
C TYR A 152 11.25 10.37 9.16
N ASP A 153 12.01 10.72 8.13
CA ASP A 153 11.46 11.23 6.86
C ASP A 153 10.62 10.16 6.16
N LEU A 154 11.04 8.89 6.19
CA LEU A 154 10.27 7.76 5.70
C LEU A 154 8.95 7.59 6.47
N HIS A 155 9.01 7.54 7.81
CA HIS A 155 7.79 7.36 8.63
C HIS A 155 6.85 8.56 8.50
N LYS A 156 7.38 9.77 8.35
CA LYS A 156 6.58 10.97 8.07
C LYS A 156 5.88 10.88 6.72
N ALA A 157 6.56 10.43 5.67
CA ALA A 157 5.94 10.26 4.35
C ALA A 157 4.89 9.15 4.35
N ILE A 158 5.13 8.03 5.05
CA ILE A 158 4.13 6.97 5.25
C ILE A 158 2.95 7.48 6.08
N HIS A 159 3.19 8.27 7.13
CA HIS A 159 2.13 8.89 7.93
C HIS A 159 1.25 9.82 7.07
N GLU A 160 1.86 10.61 6.19
CA GLU A 160 1.10 11.42 5.23
C GLU A 160 0.22 10.57 4.32
N LEU A 161 0.70 9.40 3.86
CA LEU A 161 -0.12 8.46 3.09
C LEU A 161 -1.30 7.91 3.91
N VAL A 162 -1.04 7.43 5.13
CA VAL A 162 -2.07 6.91 6.04
C VAL A 162 -3.12 7.98 6.33
N LYS A 163 -2.69 9.22 6.61
CA LYS A 163 -3.56 10.35 6.94
C LYS A 163 -4.47 10.76 5.78
N ILE A 164 -4.08 10.52 4.52
CA ILE A 164 -4.98 10.74 3.38
C ILE A 164 -6.25 9.89 3.55
N ASN A 165 -6.16 8.71 4.18
CA ASN A 165 -7.28 7.78 4.37
C ASN A 165 -8.03 7.52 3.06
N ALA A 166 -7.27 7.30 1.98
CA ALA A 166 -7.83 6.87 0.70
C ALA A 166 -8.25 5.41 0.82
N LYS A 167 -9.45 5.10 0.31
CA LYS A 167 -9.99 3.75 0.28
C LYS A 167 -9.96 3.21 -1.15
N ASP A 168 -9.75 1.91 -1.30
CA ASP A 168 -9.95 1.23 -2.58
C ASP A 168 -11.45 1.11 -2.93
N LYS A 169 -11.74 0.41 -4.04
CA LYS A 169 -13.11 0.14 -4.51
C LYS A 169 -13.94 -0.72 -3.54
N ASP A 170 -13.30 -1.48 -2.65
CA ASP A 170 -13.93 -2.37 -1.67
C ASP A 170 -13.97 -1.72 -0.27
N GLY A 171 -13.67 -0.42 -0.17
CA GLY A 171 -13.68 0.34 1.07
C GLY A 171 -12.47 0.11 1.97
N ARG A 172 -11.43 -0.57 1.48
CA ARG A 172 -10.24 -0.93 2.25
C ARG A 172 -9.27 0.23 2.39
N ASP A 173 -8.69 0.38 3.56
CA ASP A 173 -7.61 1.33 3.82
C ASP A 173 -6.24 0.81 3.34
N VAL A 174 -5.21 1.64 3.49
CA VAL A 174 -3.84 1.31 3.09
C VAL A 174 -3.27 0.08 3.79
N LEU A 175 -3.70 -0.23 5.02
CA LEU A 175 -3.21 -1.40 5.75
C LEU A 175 -3.87 -2.67 5.20
N GLN A 176 -5.19 -2.65 5.02
CA GLN A 176 -5.97 -3.74 4.45
C GLN A 176 -5.54 -4.09 3.03
N ILE A 177 -5.30 -3.10 2.17
CA ILE A 177 -4.85 -3.31 0.78
C ILE A 177 -3.53 -4.12 0.74
N THR A 178 -2.61 -3.89 1.69
CA THR A 178 -1.33 -4.63 1.71
C THR A 178 -1.48 -6.13 1.97
N HIS A 179 -2.62 -6.54 2.54
CA HIS A 179 -2.91 -7.94 2.86
C HIS A 179 -3.81 -8.62 1.82
N ASN A 180 -4.32 -7.87 0.83
CA ASN A 180 -5.13 -8.44 -0.25
C ASN A 180 -4.25 -9.13 -1.31
N VAL A 181 -4.63 -10.36 -1.69
CA VAL A 181 -3.98 -11.14 -2.75
C VAL A 181 -4.33 -10.60 -4.14
N GLU A 182 -5.54 -10.05 -4.32
CA GLU A 182 -6.04 -9.54 -5.61
C GLU A 182 -5.52 -8.14 -5.96
N ALA A 183 -5.02 -7.38 -4.97
CA ALA A 183 -4.42 -6.06 -5.20
C ALA A 183 -3.00 -6.14 -5.81
N SER A 184 -2.55 -7.32 -6.25
CA SER A 184 -1.28 -7.45 -6.94
C SER A 184 -1.38 -6.77 -8.31
N ILE A 185 -0.47 -5.84 -8.61
CA ILE A 185 -0.34 -5.33 -9.97
C ILE A 185 0.06 -6.52 -10.86
N ASP A 186 -0.70 -6.78 -11.92
CA ASP A 186 -0.37 -7.77 -12.95
C ASP A 186 0.92 -7.34 -13.67
N THR A 187 2.05 -7.71 -13.09
CA THR A 187 3.38 -7.40 -13.61
C THR A 187 3.94 -8.61 -14.33
N ASN A 188 4.41 -8.43 -15.57
CA ASN A 188 5.27 -9.40 -16.28
C ASN A 188 6.66 -9.59 -15.62
N TYR A 189 6.94 -8.85 -14.55
CA TYR A 189 8.17 -8.85 -13.76
C TYR A 189 7.83 -9.05 -12.28
N PRO A 190 8.53 -9.91 -11.52
CA PRO A 190 8.16 -10.20 -10.13
C PRO A 190 8.46 -9.00 -9.23
N THR A 191 7.53 -8.04 -9.13
CA THR A 191 7.60 -6.95 -8.14
C THR A 191 7.33 -7.45 -6.71
N GLY A 192 7.16 -8.76 -6.52
CA GLY A 192 6.90 -9.46 -5.26
C GLY A 192 5.52 -9.15 -4.68
N LYS A 193 5.02 -10.04 -3.82
CA LYS A 193 3.72 -9.85 -3.15
C LYS A 193 3.76 -8.58 -2.28
N LEU A 194 2.74 -7.73 -2.37
CA LEU A 194 2.64 -6.48 -1.59
C LEU A 194 2.72 -6.72 -0.07
N SER A 195 2.25 -7.89 0.36
CA SER A 195 2.27 -8.37 1.74
C SER A 195 3.69 -8.51 2.31
N SER A 196 4.09 -7.54 3.15
CA SER A 196 5.40 -7.47 3.82
C SER A 196 5.24 -7.10 5.31
N PRO A 197 5.91 -7.84 6.23
CA PRO A 197 5.94 -7.51 7.65
C PRO A 197 6.52 -6.13 7.94
N GLN A 198 7.56 -5.73 7.21
CA GLN A 198 8.23 -4.45 7.38
C GLN A 198 7.30 -3.31 7.00
N LEU A 199 6.61 -3.43 5.86
CA LEU A 199 5.61 -2.45 5.44
C LEU A 199 4.46 -2.36 6.44
N SER A 200 3.94 -3.51 6.91
CA SER A 200 2.85 -3.55 7.89
C SER A 200 3.24 -2.86 9.20
N ARG A 201 4.43 -3.15 9.73
CA ARG A 201 4.97 -2.48 10.93
C ARG A 201 5.17 -0.98 10.71
N ALA A 202 5.61 -0.56 9.53
CA ALA A 202 5.81 0.85 9.21
C ALA A 202 4.47 1.60 9.13
N LEU A 203 3.45 1.03 8.48
CA LEU A 203 2.11 1.60 8.41
C LEU A 203 1.47 1.74 9.79
N LEU A 204 1.56 0.69 10.62
CA LEU A 204 1.04 0.71 12.00
C LEU A 204 1.76 1.75 12.86
N ARG A 205 3.11 1.84 12.77
CA ARG A 205 3.89 2.89 13.45
C ARG A 205 3.53 4.30 12.97
N ALA A 206 3.14 4.43 11.71
CA ALA A 206 2.68 5.68 11.12
C ALA A 206 1.22 6.01 11.49
N GLY A 207 0.54 5.17 12.29
CA GLY A 207 -0.80 5.42 12.81
C GLY A 207 -1.93 4.82 11.97
N ALA A 208 -1.65 3.81 11.14
CA ALA A 208 -2.71 3.04 10.50
C ALA A 208 -3.54 2.29 11.56
N ASP A 209 -4.86 2.31 11.42
CA ASP A 209 -5.78 1.73 12.39
C ASP A 209 -5.93 0.21 12.15
N PRO A 210 -5.47 -0.65 13.08
CA PRO A 210 -5.57 -2.10 12.92
C PRO A 210 -7.02 -2.62 13.04
N THR A 211 -7.95 -1.78 13.48
CA THR A 211 -9.38 -2.12 13.67
C THR A 211 -10.28 -1.61 12.55
N ALA A 212 -9.72 -0.90 11.56
CA ALA A 212 -10.47 -0.45 10.39
C ALA A 212 -11.11 -1.63 9.65
N VAL A 213 -12.32 -1.39 9.13
CA VAL A 213 -13.12 -2.37 8.38
C VAL A 213 -13.35 -1.91 6.95
N ASP A 214 -13.42 -2.87 6.04
CA ASP A 214 -13.79 -2.68 4.64
C ASP A 214 -15.33 -2.71 4.47
N ASP A 215 -15.83 -2.60 3.23
CA ASP A 215 -17.28 -2.56 2.98
C ASP A 215 -18.00 -3.87 3.37
N ALA A 216 -17.26 -4.98 3.47
CA ALA A 216 -17.76 -6.27 3.96
C ALA A 216 -17.59 -6.46 5.47
N GLY A 217 -17.12 -5.43 6.20
CA GLY A 217 -16.85 -5.51 7.62
C GLY A 217 -15.56 -6.26 7.98
N ASN A 218 -14.73 -6.64 7.00
CA ASN A 218 -13.50 -7.37 7.26
C ASN A 218 -12.44 -6.42 7.79
N THR A 219 -11.86 -6.74 8.94
CA THR A 219 -10.61 -6.11 9.40
C THR A 219 -9.40 -6.65 8.63
N ALA A 220 -8.25 -5.99 8.74
CA ALA A 220 -6.99 -6.50 8.19
C ALA A 220 -6.67 -7.94 8.64
N LEU A 221 -7.11 -8.34 9.84
CA LEU A 221 -6.92 -9.68 10.38
C LEU A 221 -7.77 -10.73 9.64
N HIS A 222 -9.00 -10.40 9.24
CA HIS A 222 -9.85 -11.26 8.40
C HIS A 222 -9.21 -11.49 7.02
N LEU A 223 -8.67 -10.43 6.42
CA LEU A 223 -8.00 -10.52 5.11
C LEU A 223 -6.77 -11.45 5.17
N ILE A 224 -6.00 -11.42 6.27
CA ILE A 224 -4.88 -12.35 6.48
C ILE A 224 -5.37 -13.79 6.62
N ALA A 225 -6.49 -14.05 7.29
CA ALA A 225 -7.04 -15.40 7.45
C ALA A 225 -7.38 -16.05 6.10
N ILE A 226 -7.99 -15.27 5.21
CA ILE A 226 -8.42 -15.72 3.87
C ILE A 226 -7.24 -15.77 2.89
N SER A 227 -6.18 -14.98 3.12
CA SER A 227 -5.02 -14.91 2.23
C SER A 227 -4.28 -16.26 2.10
N GLN A 228 -3.81 -16.57 0.88
CA GLN A 228 -3.01 -17.75 0.59
C GLN A 228 -1.66 -17.38 -0.06
N PRO A 229 -0.51 -17.80 0.51
CA PRO A 229 -0.37 -18.57 1.73
C PRO A 229 -0.65 -17.73 2.98
N TRP A 230 -1.30 -18.35 3.96
CA TRP A 230 -1.51 -17.75 5.28
C TRP A 230 -0.17 -17.47 5.98
N ARG A 231 -0.09 -16.31 6.64
CA ARG A 231 1.13 -15.81 7.28
C ARG A 231 0.90 -15.44 8.75
N SER A 232 1.45 -16.27 9.63
CA SER A 232 1.35 -16.09 11.08
C SER A 232 2.02 -14.81 11.56
N ASP A 233 3.14 -14.43 10.95
CA ASP A 233 3.93 -13.27 11.36
C ASP A 233 3.17 -11.95 11.14
N LEU A 234 2.42 -11.83 10.04
CA LEU A 234 1.54 -10.69 9.80
C LEU A 234 0.38 -10.63 10.78
N ALA A 235 -0.24 -11.78 11.07
CA ALA A 235 -1.30 -11.85 12.08
C ALA A 235 -0.78 -11.41 13.45
N THR A 236 0.43 -11.84 13.85
CA THR A 236 1.05 -11.40 15.11
C THR A 236 1.33 -9.90 15.13
N ILE A 237 1.73 -9.30 13.99
CA ILE A 237 2.01 -7.87 13.90
C ILE A 237 0.75 -7.04 14.13
N LEU A 238 -0.37 -7.43 13.51
CA LEU A 238 -1.64 -6.74 13.70
C LEU A 238 -2.13 -6.85 15.15
N LEU A 239 -2.02 -8.03 15.76
CA LEU A 239 -2.41 -8.24 17.15
C LEU A 239 -1.51 -7.51 18.14
N GLU A 240 -0.19 -7.45 17.88
CA GLU A 240 0.75 -6.61 18.65
C GLU A 240 0.38 -5.13 18.57
N ALA A 241 -0.22 -4.69 17.46
CA ALA A 241 -0.68 -3.32 17.28
C ALA A 241 -2.09 -3.05 17.83
N GLY A 242 -2.77 -4.06 18.37
CA GLY A 242 -4.08 -3.91 19.02
C GLY A 242 -5.28 -4.33 18.18
N ALA A 243 -5.10 -5.09 17.10
CA ALA A 243 -6.22 -5.72 16.40
C ALA A 243 -7.00 -6.66 17.33
N HIS A 244 -8.33 -6.63 17.25
CA HIS A 244 -9.20 -7.54 17.99
C HIS A 244 -9.29 -8.89 17.28
N ILE A 245 -8.94 -9.97 17.99
CA ILE A 245 -8.95 -11.34 17.44
C ILE A 245 -10.35 -11.92 17.27
N ASP A 246 -11.29 -11.40 18.05
CA ASP A 246 -12.69 -11.79 18.10
C ASP A 246 -13.61 -10.78 17.43
N ALA A 247 -13.05 -9.84 16.67
CA ALA A 247 -13.85 -8.99 15.80
C ALA A 247 -14.63 -9.85 14.79
N ILE A 248 -15.86 -9.46 14.52
CA ILE A 248 -16.72 -10.10 13.50
C ILE A 248 -16.87 -9.21 12.25
N ASN A 249 -16.93 -9.83 11.08
CA ASN A 249 -17.32 -9.16 9.85
C ASN A 249 -18.86 -9.09 9.69
N SER A 250 -19.34 -8.52 8.57
CA SER A 250 -20.79 -8.40 8.30
C SER A 250 -21.51 -9.75 8.17
N MET A 251 -20.77 -10.84 7.96
CA MET A 251 -21.29 -12.22 7.92
C MET A 251 -21.29 -12.89 9.31
N GLY A 252 -20.78 -12.22 10.34
CA GLY A 252 -20.65 -12.77 11.69
C GLY A 252 -19.46 -13.72 11.86
N GLU A 253 -18.52 -13.72 10.91
CA GLU A 253 -17.32 -14.55 10.94
C GLU A 253 -16.21 -13.85 11.72
N THR A 254 -15.45 -14.62 12.50
CA THR A 254 -14.26 -14.14 13.24
C THR A 254 -12.98 -14.55 12.51
N TYR A 255 -11.84 -14.03 12.95
CA TYR A 255 -10.52 -14.52 12.51
C TYR A 255 -10.40 -16.05 12.61
N ARG A 256 -10.91 -16.65 13.70
CA ARG A 256 -10.84 -18.10 13.91
C ARG A 256 -11.68 -18.87 12.89
N SER A 257 -12.90 -18.42 12.61
CA SER A 257 -13.83 -19.16 11.74
C SER A 257 -13.40 -19.15 10.27
N LEU A 258 -12.62 -18.15 9.86
CA LEU A 258 -12.08 -18.04 8.50
C LEU A 258 -10.81 -18.90 8.28
N LEU A 259 -10.23 -19.47 9.33
CA LEU A 259 -9.07 -20.33 9.20
C LEU A 259 -9.49 -21.78 8.92
N ASP A 260 -8.84 -22.41 7.95
CA ASP A 260 -9.10 -23.82 7.62
C ASP A 260 -8.65 -24.81 8.72
N ASP A 261 -7.78 -24.36 9.64
CA ASP A 261 -7.14 -25.21 10.64
C ASP A 261 -6.94 -24.47 11.97
N ASP A 262 -7.41 -25.08 13.07
CA ASP A 262 -7.22 -24.60 14.44
C ASP A 262 -5.73 -24.50 14.83
N ALA A 263 -4.82 -25.23 14.18
CA ALA A 263 -3.38 -25.09 14.38
C ALA A 263 -2.88 -23.69 14.00
N LYS A 264 -3.41 -23.10 12.91
CA LYS A 264 -3.09 -21.72 12.50
C LYS A 264 -3.52 -20.73 13.57
N TYR A 265 -4.72 -20.90 14.11
CA TYR A 265 -5.26 -20.06 15.17
C TYR A 265 -4.41 -20.14 16.45
N ASN A 266 -4.04 -21.35 16.88
CA ASN A 266 -3.25 -21.56 18.09
C ASN A 266 -1.81 -21.04 17.97
N LEU A 267 -1.23 -21.02 16.76
CA LEU A 267 0.14 -20.53 16.53
C LEU A 267 0.30 -19.06 16.93
N VAL A 268 -0.75 -18.27 16.79
CA VAL A 268 -0.77 -16.84 17.09
C VAL A 268 -0.93 -16.56 18.60
N ARG A 269 -1.17 -17.61 19.41
CA ARG A 269 -1.41 -17.54 20.87
C ARG A 269 -2.51 -16.52 21.24
N PRO A 270 -3.76 -16.77 20.84
CA PRO A 270 -4.89 -15.86 21.00
C PRO A 270 -5.07 -15.28 22.41
N LEU A 271 -4.83 -16.11 23.45
CA LEU A 271 -4.96 -15.72 24.85
C LEU A 271 -4.06 -14.54 25.27
N LYS A 272 -2.97 -14.29 24.52
CA LYS A 272 -2.09 -13.13 24.76
C LYS A 272 -2.77 -11.81 24.38
N TYR A 273 -3.70 -11.85 23.43
CA TYR A 273 -4.27 -10.66 22.78
C TYR A 273 -5.77 -10.48 23.07
N THR A 274 -6.42 -11.45 23.70
CA THR A 274 -7.79 -11.30 24.20
C THR A 274 -7.83 -10.38 25.42
N SER A 275 -8.43 -9.20 25.27
CA SER A 275 -8.61 -8.27 26.39
C SER A 275 -9.87 -8.60 27.22
N LEU A 276 -9.94 -8.11 28.46
CA LEU A 276 -11.14 -8.23 29.28
C LEU A 276 -12.36 -7.54 28.62
N GLN A 277 -12.14 -6.44 27.90
CA GLN A 277 -13.21 -5.73 27.19
C GLN A 277 -13.79 -6.61 26.07
N CYS A 278 -12.94 -7.26 25.29
CA CYS A 278 -13.32 -8.22 24.25
C CYS A 278 -14.14 -9.39 24.85
N LEU A 279 -13.65 -9.99 25.94
CA LEU A 279 -14.36 -11.06 26.65
C LEU A 279 -15.73 -10.62 27.18
N ALA A 280 -15.82 -9.41 27.74
CA ALA A 280 -17.08 -8.86 28.23
C ALA A 280 -18.07 -8.59 27.08
N ALA A 281 -17.60 -8.01 25.97
CA ALA A 281 -18.42 -7.79 24.78
C ALA A 281 -18.98 -9.10 24.23
N ARG A 282 -18.13 -10.12 24.12
CA ARG A 282 -18.56 -11.46 23.69
C ARG A 282 -19.58 -12.07 24.65
N ALA A 283 -19.35 -11.98 25.96
CA ALA A 283 -20.31 -12.49 26.95
C ALA A 283 -21.67 -11.79 26.87
N VAL A 284 -21.69 -10.48 26.63
CA VAL A 284 -22.93 -9.70 26.43
C VAL A 284 -23.69 -10.17 25.18
N ARG A 285 -22.96 -10.47 24.09
CA ARG A 285 -23.51 -10.97 22.83
C ARG A 285 -24.04 -12.40 22.97
N GLU A 286 -23.27 -13.29 23.58
CA GLU A 286 -23.66 -14.69 23.87
C GLU A 286 -24.92 -14.76 24.76
N ALA A 287 -25.01 -13.88 25.77
CA ALA A 287 -26.17 -13.78 26.65
C ALA A 287 -27.39 -13.10 26.01
N ARG A 288 -27.29 -12.65 24.75
CA ARG A 288 -28.36 -11.97 23.99
C ARG A 288 -28.98 -10.79 24.74
N ILE A 289 -28.15 -10.04 25.45
CA ILE A 289 -28.59 -8.86 26.20
C ILE A 289 -29.05 -7.79 25.22
N GLN A 290 -30.17 -7.12 25.52
CA GLN A 290 -30.69 -6.04 24.67
C GLN A 290 -29.70 -4.87 24.63
N MET A 291 -29.28 -4.45 23.43
CA MET A 291 -28.32 -3.35 23.24
C MET A 291 -28.76 -2.02 23.85
N GLN A 292 -30.06 -1.84 24.11
CA GLN A 292 -30.60 -0.67 24.79
C GLN A 292 -30.05 -0.52 26.22
N VAL A 293 -29.73 -1.64 26.89
CA VAL A 293 -29.16 -1.68 28.24
C VAL A 293 -27.66 -1.37 28.22
N VAL A 294 -26.98 -1.68 27.12
CA VAL A 294 -25.57 -1.35 26.93
C VAL A 294 -25.42 0.16 26.72
N PRO A 295 -24.49 0.83 27.44
CA PRO A 295 -24.20 2.25 27.23
C PRO A 295 -23.92 2.55 25.77
N TYR A 296 -24.50 3.65 25.25
CA TYR A 296 -24.47 3.98 23.82
C TYR A 296 -23.07 3.88 23.19
N HIS A 297 -22.05 4.41 23.86
CA HIS A 297 -20.66 4.43 23.39
C HIS A 297 -19.98 3.05 23.34
N LEU A 298 -20.55 2.02 23.98
CA LEU A 298 -20.04 0.65 23.94
C LEU A 298 -20.80 -0.24 22.96
N ARG A 299 -21.94 0.23 22.42
CA ARG A 299 -22.79 -0.60 21.55
C ARG A 299 -22.06 -1.03 20.29
N ASP A 300 -21.37 -0.12 19.63
CA ASP A 300 -20.63 -0.43 18.40
C ASP A 300 -19.50 -1.44 18.68
N PHE A 301 -18.76 -1.25 19.78
CA PHE A 301 -17.74 -2.20 20.22
C PHE A 301 -18.33 -3.59 20.47
N VAL A 302 -19.45 -3.68 21.19
CA VAL A 302 -20.13 -4.94 21.47
C VAL A 302 -20.73 -5.57 20.21
N CYS A 303 -21.25 -4.78 19.27
CA CYS A 303 -21.76 -5.28 18.00
C CYS A 303 -20.65 -5.86 17.11
N ASN A 304 -19.43 -5.35 17.23
CA ASN A 304 -18.26 -5.82 16.48
C ASN A 304 -17.60 -7.07 17.10
N HIS A 305 -18.15 -7.64 18.18
CA HIS A 305 -17.67 -8.86 18.85
C HIS A 305 -18.82 -9.89 19.01
#